data_AF-A0A7C1WM89-F1
#
_entry.id   AF-A0A7C1WM89-F1
#
_cell.length_a   1.000
_cell.length_b   1.000
_cell.length_c   1.000
_cell.angle_alpha   90.00
_cell.angle_beta   90.00
_cell.angle_gamma   90.00
#
_symmetry.space_group_name_H-M   'P 1'
#
loop_
_entity.id
_entity.type
_entity.pdbx_description
1 polymer ?
#
loop_
_entity_poly.entity_id
_entity_poly.type
_entity_poly.pdbx_seq_one_letter_code
_entity_poly.pdbx_strand_id
1 'polypeptide(L)' 'MKKCLFFINLILAVMVFADEGARYLIISTDALAPVIQPLAQWKHCSGMQCKVVKLSEIGGAD' A
#
# COMPACT_ATOMS: atom_id res chain seq x y z
N MET A 1 -26.63 -1.54 -30.64
CA MET A 1 -26.67 -1.86 -29.19
C MET A 1 -25.48 -2.70 -28.73
N LYS A 2 -25.15 -3.83 -29.40
CA LYS A 2 -24.02 -4.70 -29.03
C LYS A 2 -22.64 -4.02 -29.00
N LYS A 3 -22.38 -3.09 -29.93
CA LYS A 3 -21.14 -2.29 -29.98
C LYS A 3 -20.95 -1.40 -28.75
N CYS A 4 -22.04 -0.83 -28.22
CA CYS A 4 -21.99 0.01 -27.01
C CYS A 4 -21.68 -0.83 -25.76
N LEU A 5 -22.27 -2.03 -25.68
CA LEU A 5 -22.02 -2.98 -24.59
C LEU A 5 -20.55 -3.44 -24.53
N PHE A 6 -19.91 -3.56 -25.70
CA PHE A 6 -18.49 -3.89 -25.83
C PHE A 6 -17.59 -2.76 -25.29
N PHE A 7 -17.88 -1.50 -25.64
CA PHE A 7 -17.12 -0.35 -25.13
C PHE A 7 -17.28 -0.18 -23.60
N ILE A 8 -18.47 -0.43 -23.06
CA ILE A 8 -18.70 -0.39 -21.61
C ILE A 8 -17.87 -1.47 -20.90
N ASN A 9 -17.85 -2.70 -21.42
CA ASN A 9 -17.01 -3.77 -20.87
C ASN A 9 -15.52 -3.44 -20.93
N LEU A 10 -15.07 -2.84 -22.03
CA LEU A 10 -13.66 -2.46 -22.21
C LEU A 10 -13.23 -1.40 -21.19
N ILE A 11 -14.07 -0.38 -20.94
CA ILE A 11 -13.79 0.66 -19.93
C ILE A 11 -13.76 0.06 -18.52
N LEU A 12 -14.70 -0.86 -18.21
CA LEU A 12 -14.74 -1.52 -16.91
C LEU A 12 -13.49 -2.36 -16.64
N ALA A 13 -13.00 -3.07 -17.67
CA ALA A 13 -11.78 -3.87 -17.57
C ALA A 13 -10.53 -3.04 -17.29
N VAL A 14 -10.42 -1.84 -17.88
CA VAL A 14 -9.27 -0.93 -17.66
C VAL A 14 -9.26 -0.37 -16.22
N MET A 15 -10.42 -0.18 -15.59
CA MET A 15 -10.48 0.30 -14.21
C MET A 15 -9.98 -0.71 -13.17
N VAL A 16 -10.00 -2.01 -13.48
CA VAL A 16 -9.53 -3.08 -12.57
C VAL A 16 -8.00 -3.12 -12.46
N PHE A 17 -7.29 -2.66 -13.49
CA PHE A 17 -5.81 -2.61 -13.53
C PHE A 17 -5.24 -1.25 -13.14
N ALA A 18 -6.00 -0.41 -12.43
CA ALA A 18 -5.46 0.81 -11.85
C ALA A 18 -4.32 0.42 -10.88
N ASP A 19 -3.14 0.95 -11.19
CA ASP A 19 -1.82 0.63 -10.61
C ASP A 19 -1.86 0.38 -9.09
N GLU A 20 -1.21 -0.69 -8.64
CA GLU A 20 -0.99 -0.91 -7.20
C GLU A 20 -0.14 0.26 -6.69
N GLY A 21 -0.80 1.24 -6.05
CA GLY A 21 -0.15 2.47 -5.59
C GLY A 21 1.15 2.21 -4.81
N ALA A 22 2.04 3.21 -4.82
CA ALA A 22 3.38 3.10 -4.26
C ALA A 22 3.43 2.42 -2.87
N ARG A 23 4.40 1.50 -2.69
CA ARG A 23 4.58 0.74 -1.46
C ARG A 23 5.65 1.38 -0.58
N TYR A 24 5.33 1.62 0.69
CA TYR A 24 6.22 2.25 1.66
C TYR A 24 6.64 1.25 2.73
N LEU A 25 7.95 1.19 2.98
CA LEU A 25 8.53 0.48 4.11
C LEU A 25 9.14 1.52 5.05
N ILE A 26 8.59 1.62 6.26
CA ILE A 26 9.11 2.52 7.29
C ILE A 26 9.93 1.70 8.26
N ILE A 27 11.24 1.93 8.26
CA ILE A 27 12.18 1.31 9.19
C ILE A 27 12.38 2.27 10.36
N SER A 28 12.13 1.80 11.58
CA SER A 28 12.20 2.63 12.78
C SER A 28 12.83 1.89 13.94
N THR A 29 13.32 2.63 14.94
CA THR A 29 13.71 2.05 16.23
C THR A 29 12.47 1.48 16.92
N ASP A 30 12.66 0.45 17.76
CA ASP A 30 11.59 -0.19 18.52
C ASP A 30 10.79 0.79 19.38
N ALA A 31 11.46 1.80 19.95
CA ALA A 31 10.83 2.83 20.77
C ALA A 31 9.89 3.74 19.96
N LEU A 32 10.20 3.99 18.68
CA LEU A 32 9.44 4.91 17.83
C LEU A 32 8.39 4.20 16.97
N ALA A 33 8.49 2.88 16.78
CA ALA A 33 7.53 2.12 16.00
C ALA A 33 6.06 2.32 16.45
N PRO A 34 5.71 2.33 17.76
CA PRO A 34 4.34 2.58 18.19
C PRO A 34 3.83 3.98 17.83
N VAL A 35 4.71 4.98 17.82
CA VAL A 35 4.37 6.37 17.51
C VAL A 35 4.14 6.57 16.01
N ILE A 36 4.90 5.86 15.17
CA ILE A 36 4.76 5.89 13.71
C ILE A 36 3.54 5.08 13.22
N GLN A 37 3.11 4.07 13.96
CA GLN A 37 2.05 3.14 13.54
C GLN A 37 0.75 3.82 13.07
N PRO A 38 0.20 4.84 13.76
CA PRO A 38 -1.02 5.52 13.31
C PRO A 38 -0.86 6.23 11.96
N LEU A 39 0.31 6.82 11.70
CA LEU A 39 0.61 7.46 10.42
C LEU A 39 0.66 6.42 9.29
N ALA A 40 1.32 5.29 9.53
CA ALA A 40 1.39 4.20 8.57
C ALA A 40 -0.01 3.63 8.26
N GLN A 41 -0.85 3.49 9.28
CA GLN A 41 -2.23 3.03 9.12
C GLN A 41 -3.08 4.03 8.34
N TRP A 42 -2.96 5.33 8.62
CA TRP A 42 -3.66 6.36 7.86
C TRP A 42 -3.26 6.35 6.37
N LYS A 43 -1.96 6.19 6.07
CA LYS A 43 -1.48 6.03 4.68
C LYS A 43 -2.06 4.78 4.02
N HIS A 44 -2.12 3.66 4.76
CA HIS A 44 -2.72 2.43 4.27
C HIS A 44 -4.19 2.59 3.91
N CYS A 45 -4.99 3.21 4.78
CA CYS A 45 -6.39 3.50 4.51
C CYS A 45 -6.59 4.48 3.35
N SER A 46 -5.59 5.32 3.04
CA SER A 46 -5.61 6.26 1.91
C SER A 46 -5.24 5.61 0.56
N GLY A 47 -5.09 4.29 0.51
CA GLY A 47 -4.77 3.54 -0.70
C GLY A 47 -3.27 3.32 -0.93
N MET A 48 -2.41 3.67 0.03
CA MET A 48 -0.95 3.49 -0.06
C MET A 48 -0.50 2.29 0.76
N GLN A 49 0.01 1.24 0.14
CA GLN A 49 0.49 0.07 0.89
C GLN A 49 1.67 0.46 1.79
N CYS A 50 1.54 0.33 3.10
CA CYS A 50 2.52 0.82 4.06
C CYS A 50 2.78 -0.21 5.14
N LYS A 51 4.05 -0.48 5.46
CA LYS A 51 4.47 -1.40 6.51
C LYS A 51 5.54 -0.75 7.40
N VAL A 52 5.38 -0.87 8.71
CA VAL A 52 6.40 -0.49 9.69
C VAL A 52 7.19 -1.74 10.06
N VAL A 53 8.52 -1.62 10.12
CA VAL A 53 9.43 -2.68 10.55
C VAL A 53 10.39 -2.09 11.58
N LYS A 54 10.62 -2.83 12.67
CA LYS A 54 11.55 -2.43 13.73
C LYS A 54 12.98 -2.81 13.37
N LEU A 55 13.97 -2.01 13.76
CA LEU A 55 15.39 -2.34 13.57
C LEU A 55 15.75 -3.71 14.16
N SER A 56 15.21 -4.06 15.33
CA SER A 56 15.38 -5.37 15.97
C SER A 56 14.92 -6.57 15.12
N GLU A 57 14.08 -6.35 14.12
CA GLU A 57 13.54 -7.38 13.23
C GLU A 57 14.40 -7.59 11.96
N ILE A 58 15.35 -6.68 11.69
CA ILE A 58 16.15 -6.66 10.45
C ILE A 58 17.66 -6.74 10.68
N GLY A 59 18.15 -6.75 11.92
CA GLY A 59 19.56 -6.96 12.24
C GLY A 59 19.84 -7.14 13.74
N GLY A 60 20.48 -8.24 14.09
CA GLY A 60 20.87 -8.58 15.47
C GLY A 60 21.56 -9.93 15.55
N ALA A 61 22.83 -9.99 15.11
CA ALA A 61 23.77 -11.07 15.41
C ALA A 61 25.19 -10.65 15.01
N ASP A 62 25.72 -9.61 15.68
CA ASP A 62 27.16 -9.36 15.76
C ASP A 62 27.58 -9.39 17.24
#